data_AF-A0A3A3GQ37-F1
#
_entry.id   AF-A0A3A3GQ37-F1
#
_cell.length_a   1.000
_cell.length_b   1.000
_cell.length_c   1.000
_cell.angle_alpha   90.00
_cell.angle_beta   90.00
_cell.angle_gamma   90.00
#
_symmetry.space_group_name_H-M   'P 1'
#
loop_
_entity.id
_entity.type
_entity.pdbx_description
1 polymer ?
#
loop_
_entity_poly.entity_id
_entity_poly.type
_entity_poly.pdbx_seq_one_letter_code
_entity_poly.pdbx_strand_id
1 'polypeptide(L)'
;MKLVKLRVITTTILLSTMFALPSTFDGYAGAASLHDPFIITAFDDHKDTDKPVDFRDDKEAAKKWGEEKAKEWKLTFTEKDKINGFLADKNKIMTKYKEISFTADGKTQAGDPFAEEIKILKDIDKALSKANLSASIHTYKNVAPAEIGFHKKLTNGNQLDPEGKKKFIEQFQGKELKFDGYLTTHLTAQDVTAAERIILKVTVPSGKGSTPTKAGLILNKNEYQMFIDNGYVLHADKITQITQKGKECIQVEGTLKKNLDFKNDINNEADKWGKDHYKTWANATAKGEPDASNRLNPDQLRDILGYMERDYQAINTYLRDNGKGDAALDEKIKNISEGLRKTSIPENMTVYRLCSNLEFGYEIGQTPTLEDFEGKFLNQIHEEKAFYSTSIASAGLDFGNRPLILRLHVPKGSVAAYVTALGGKTGEKEILFDKGSKYTIDKVTKVTVKGKPKLVIDGTLLTK
;
A
#
# COMPACT_ATOMS: atom_id res chain seq x y z
N MET A 1 -19.24 56.94 19.26
CA MET A 1 -18.45 58.21 19.23
C MET A 1 -17.21 58.02 20.10
N LYS A 2 -16.02 58.20 19.48
CA LYS A 2 -14.67 58.60 19.97
C LYS A 2 -14.05 57.87 21.20
N LEU A 3 -12.92 57.14 21.08
CA LEU A 3 -11.48 57.57 21.01
C LEU A 3 -11.00 58.15 22.37
N VAL A 4 -9.85 57.85 23.02
CA VAL A 4 -8.46 57.53 22.63
C VAL A 4 -7.66 56.86 23.80
N LYS A 5 -6.61 56.12 23.40
CA LYS A 5 -5.40 55.54 24.06
C LYS A 5 -4.67 56.33 25.20
N LEU A 6 -3.85 55.59 25.98
CA LEU A 6 -2.40 55.87 26.14
C LEU A 6 -1.58 54.61 26.50
N ARG A 7 -0.37 54.52 25.93
CA ARG A 7 0.71 53.52 26.14
C ARG A 7 1.74 54.05 27.15
N VAL A 8 2.44 53.16 27.86
CA VAL A 8 3.88 53.35 28.21
C VAL A 8 4.61 52.01 28.09
N ILE A 9 5.80 52.06 27.47
CA ILE A 9 6.81 51.01 27.25
C ILE A 9 7.99 51.33 28.19
N THR A 10 8.69 50.34 28.74
CA THR A 10 10.11 50.52 29.08
C THR A 10 10.89 49.21 28.96
N THR A 11 12.05 49.30 28.28
CA THR A 11 13.04 48.27 27.95
C THR A 11 14.39 48.70 28.54
N THR A 12 15.20 47.82 29.12
CA THR A 12 16.66 47.97 29.36
C THR A 12 17.24 46.57 29.63
N ILE A 13 18.03 45.90 28.76
CA ILE A 13 19.45 46.00 28.32
C ILE A 13 20.52 45.57 29.34
N LEU A 14 21.15 44.43 28.99
CA LEU A 14 22.51 43.87 29.19
C LEU A 14 23.63 44.68 29.88
N LEU A 15 24.50 43.97 30.62
CA LEU A 15 25.96 44.02 30.39
C LEU A 15 26.72 42.77 30.90
N SER A 16 27.84 42.50 30.23
CA SER A 16 28.75 41.36 30.20
C SER A 16 29.95 41.49 31.17
N THR A 17 30.70 40.40 31.35
CA THR A 17 32.17 40.46 31.58
C THR A 17 32.87 39.17 31.14
N MET A 18 33.92 39.33 30.34
CA MET A 18 34.92 38.33 29.93
C MET A 18 36.05 38.24 30.96
N PHE A 19 36.73 37.09 31.07
CA PHE A 19 38.17 37.05 31.37
C PHE A 19 38.87 35.87 30.69
N ALA A 20 40.17 36.09 30.42
CA ALA A 20 41.01 35.48 29.39
C ALA A 20 41.80 34.22 29.82
N LEU A 21 42.33 33.54 28.80
CA LEU A 21 43.29 32.41 28.85
C LEU A 21 44.68 32.85 29.37
N PRO A 22 45.55 31.87 29.74
CA PRO A 22 46.61 31.48 28.81
C PRO A 22 46.86 29.95 28.70
N SER A 23 47.45 29.58 27.57
CA SER A 23 47.85 28.26 27.11
C SER A 23 49.22 27.79 27.66
N THR A 24 49.37 26.49 27.95
CA THR A 24 50.57 25.70 27.63
C THR A 24 50.18 24.27 27.27
N PHE A 25 50.88 23.73 26.26
CA PHE A 25 50.78 22.40 25.66
C PHE A 25 51.54 21.36 26.51
N ASP A 26 51.00 20.14 26.65
CA ASP A 26 51.63 18.88 26.18
C ASP A 26 50.84 17.63 26.61
N GLY A 27 50.80 16.62 25.72
CA GLY A 27 50.87 15.22 26.15
C GLY A 27 49.63 14.31 26.04
N TYR A 28 49.39 13.79 24.83
CA TYR A 28 49.04 12.40 24.51
C TYR A 28 47.80 11.67 25.11
N ALA A 29 46.93 11.30 24.16
CA ALA A 29 46.29 9.98 23.98
C ALA A 29 45.14 9.52 24.89
N GLY A 30 43.96 9.34 24.27
CA GLY A 30 42.99 8.32 24.67
C GLY A 30 41.52 8.71 24.52
N ALA A 31 40.82 8.01 23.61
CA ALA A 31 39.36 7.89 23.51
C ALA A 31 38.56 9.10 22.96
N ALA A 32 38.46 9.16 21.63
CA ALA A 32 37.39 9.90 20.96
C ALA A 32 36.09 9.09 20.99
N SER A 33 35.16 9.55 21.82
CA SER A 33 33.73 9.31 21.70
C SER A 33 33.24 9.93 20.38
N LEU A 34 32.76 9.10 19.45
CA LEU A 34 32.05 9.56 18.26
C LEU A 34 30.60 9.87 18.64
N HIS A 35 30.36 11.12 19.04
CA HIS A 35 29.08 11.77 18.83
C HIS A 35 29.13 12.43 17.45
N ASP A 36 28.54 11.78 16.45
CA ASP A 36 28.24 12.42 15.17
C ASP A 36 26.76 12.83 15.16
N PRO A 37 26.43 14.11 14.89
CA PRO A 37 25.07 14.61 14.92
C PRO A 37 24.31 14.12 13.69
N PHE A 38 23.09 13.60 13.95
CA PHE A 38 22.07 13.37 12.94
C PHE A 38 21.95 14.60 12.02
N ILE A 39 22.35 14.44 10.75
CA ILE A 39 21.95 15.34 9.68
C ILE A 39 20.45 15.11 9.48
N ILE A 40 19.64 15.97 10.09
CA ILE A 40 18.23 16.13 9.74
C ILE A 40 18.22 16.75 8.35
N THR A 41 18.05 15.92 7.32
CA THR A 41 17.66 16.40 6.01
C THR A 41 16.32 17.10 6.17
N ALA A 42 16.32 18.41 5.89
CA ALA A 42 15.16 19.27 5.93
C ALA A 42 13.99 18.62 5.17
N PHE A 43 12.91 18.33 5.88
CA PHE A 43 11.63 18.02 5.27
C PHE A 43 11.21 19.25 4.45
N ASP A 44 10.83 18.99 3.19
CA ASP A 44 10.18 19.95 2.32
C ASP A 44 9.02 20.60 3.06
N ASP A 45 9.21 21.87 3.41
CA ASP A 45 8.22 22.73 4.03
C ASP A 45 7.29 23.23 2.91
N HIS A 46 6.45 22.34 2.38
CA HIS A 46 5.40 22.71 1.43
C HIS A 46 4.30 23.49 2.15
N LYS A 47 4.46 24.81 2.13
CA LYS A 47 3.43 25.80 2.43
C LYS A 47 2.15 25.55 1.61
N ASP A 48 1.03 25.76 2.29
CA ASP A 48 -0.37 25.83 1.83
C ASP A 48 -1.15 24.50 1.92
N THR A 49 -1.37 24.01 3.14
CA THR A 49 -2.20 22.81 3.40
C THR A 49 -3.68 23.16 3.27
N ASP A 50 -4.27 22.79 2.15
CA ASP A 50 -5.71 22.65 1.92
C ASP A 50 -6.40 21.99 3.12
N LYS A 51 -6.99 22.79 4.01
CA LYS A 51 -7.62 22.29 5.25
C LYS A 51 -8.79 21.38 4.87
N PRO A 52 -8.80 20.10 5.29
CA PRO A 52 -9.87 19.20 4.91
C PRO A 52 -11.24 19.69 5.41
N VAL A 53 -12.23 19.67 4.52
CA VAL A 53 -13.63 19.92 4.86
C VAL A 53 -14.13 18.78 5.76
N ASP A 54 -14.95 19.09 6.77
CA ASP A 54 -15.58 18.08 7.63
C ASP A 54 -17.03 18.48 7.92
N PHE A 55 -17.99 17.76 7.37
CA PHE A 55 -19.41 18.03 7.61
C PHE A 55 -19.93 17.41 8.89
N ARG A 56 -19.19 16.46 9.49
CA ARG A 56 -19.62 15.68 10.66
C ARG A 56 -21.03 15.09 10.43
N ASP A 57 -22.06 15.66 11.03
CA ASP A 57 -23.46 15.20 10.91
C ASP A 57 -24.33 16.10 10.01
N ASP A 58 -23.80 17.20 9.45
CA ASP A 58 -24.55 18.16 8.63
C ASP A 58 -24.78 17.65 7.20
N LYS A 59 -25.87 16.86 7.05
CA LYS A 59 -26.26 16.24 5.78
C LYS A 59 -26.65 17.26 4.71
N GLU A 60 -27.22 18.41 5.08
CA GLU A 60 -27.67 19.41 4.11
C GLU A 60 -26.49 20.18 3.52
N ALA A 61 -25.52 20.59 4.35
CA ALA A 61 -24.29 21.19 3.87
C ALA A 61 -23.48 20.20 3.02
N ALA A 62 -23.38 18.95 3.46
CA ALA A 62 -22.70 17.89 2.71
C ALA A 62 -23.36 17.61 1.35
N LYS A 63 -24.69 17.62 1.27
CA LYS A 63 -25.44 17.43 0.02
C LYS A 63 -25.17 18.56 -0.98
N LYS A 64 -25.22 19.83 -0.52
CA LYS A 64 -24.93 20.99 -1.38
C LYS A 64 -23.49 20.95 -1.91
N TRP A 65 -22.52 20.68 -1.03
CA TRP A 65 -21.13 20.54 -1.43
C TRP A 65 -20.93 19.36 -2.39
N GLY A 66 -21.60 18.24 -2.12
CA GLY A 66 -21.55 17.05 -2.95
C GLY A 66 -22.07 17.28 -4.37
N GLU A 67 -23.16 18.03 -4.51
CA GLU A 67 -23.72 18.42 -5.80
C GLU A 67 -22.77 19.30 -6.62
N GLU A 68 -22.09 20.24 -5.99
CA GLU A 68 -21.09 21.09 -6.64
C GLU A 68 -19.87 20.27 -7.09
N LYS A 69 -19.31 19.46 -6.18
CA LYS A 69 -18.08 18.70 -6.42
C LYS A 69 -18.26 17.50 -7.35
N ALA A 70 -19.43 16.89 -7.41
CA ALA A 70 -19.72 15.82 -8.36
C ALA A 70 -19.62 16.27 -9.83
N LYS A 71 -19.75 17.58 -10.11
CA LYS A 71 -19.58 18.14 -11.46
C LYS A 71 -18.13 18.11 -11.93
N GLU A 72 -17.17 18.10 -11.01
CA GLU A 72 -15.72 18.14 -11.31
C GLU A 72 -15.22 16.86 -11.99
N TRP A 73 -15.83 15.71 -11.69
CA TRP A 73 -15.44 14.40 -12.22
C TRP A 73 -15.86 14.19 -13.70
N LYS A 74 -16.77 15.01 -14.23
CA LYS A 74 -17.17 15.00 -15.66
C LYS A 74 -17.54 13.59 -16.17
N LEU A 75 -18.28 12.84 -15.36
CA LEU A 75 -18.81 11.53 -15.75
C LEU A 75 -19.98 11.66 -16.73
N THR A 76 -19.98 10.83 -17.76
CA THR A 76 -21.13 10.63 -18.65
C THR A 76 -22.25 9.88 -17.93
N PHE A 77 -23.47 9.90 -18.50
CA PHE A 77 -24.59 9.13 -17.96
C PHE A 77 -24.27 7.63 -17.86
N THR A 78 -23.67 7.05 -18.90
CA THR A 78 -23.29 5.64 -18.94
C THR A 78 -22.26 5.26 -17.89
N GLU A 79 -21.27 6.12 -17.63
CA GLU A 79 -20.28 5.88 -16.57
C GLU A 79 -20.91 5.94 -15.17
N LYS A 80 -21.81 6.91 -14.94
CA LYS A 80 -22.58 6.99 -13.68
C LYS A 80 -23.42 5.73 -13.46
N ASP A 81 -24.09 5.24 -14.51
CA ASP A 81 -24.91 4.02 -14.44
C ASP A 81 -24.06 2.79 -14.09
N LYS A 82 -22.87 2.64 -14.70
CA LYS A 82 -21.96 1.52 -14.39
C LYS A 82 -21.43 1.56 -12.96
N ILE A 83 -21.00 2.73 -12.47
CA ILE A 83 -20.53 2.87 -11.08
C ILE A 83 -21.70 2.64 -10.11
N ASN A 84 -22.88 3.20 -10.38
CA ASN A 84 -24.05 2.96 -9.53
C ASN A 84 -24.53 1.51 -9.56
N GLY A 85 -24.44 0.83 -10.70
CA GLY A 85 -24.68 -0.61 -10.82
C GLY A 85 -23.70 -1.42 -9.98
N PHE A 86 -22.42 -1.05 -9.98
CA PHE A 86 -21.41 -1.65 -9.10
C PHE A 86 -21.75 -1.42 -7.62
N LEU A 87 -22.02 -0.18 -7.22
CA LEU A 87 -22.36 0.18 -5.83
C LEU A 87 -23.68 -0.43 -5.34
N ALA A 88 -24.62 -0.70 -6.26
CA ALA A 88 -25.86 -1.42 -5.97
C ALA A 88 -25.67 -2.96 -5.95
N ASP A 89 -24.45 -3.45 -6.15
CA ASP A 89 -24.11 -4.87 -6.26
C ASP A 89 -24.93 -5.60 -7.35
N LYS A 90 -25.21 -4.90 -8.46
CA LYS A 90 -25.90 -5.49 -9.63
C LYS A 90 -25.10 -6.69 -10.14
N ASN A 91 -25.78 -7.80 -10.36
CA ASN A 91 -25.18 -9.09 -10.76
C ASN A 91 -24.13 -9.63 -9.76
N LYS A 92 -24.14 -9.15 -8.52
CA LYS A 92 -23.19 -9.53 -7.47
C LYS A 92 -21.73 -9.12 -7.76
N ILE A 93 -21.52 -8.12 -8.61
CA ILE A 93 -20.17 -7.69 -9.01
C ILE A 93 -19.33 -7.17 -7.83
N MET A 94 -19.94 -6.45 -6.88
CA MET A 94 -19.23 -5.94 -5.70
C MET A 94 -18.95 -7.10 -4.73
N THR A 95 -19.91 -8.00 -4.53
CA THR A 95 -19.74 -9.22 -3.73
C THR A 95 -18.63 -10.12 -4.29
N LYS A 96 -18.56 -10.27 -5.62
CA LYS A 96 -17.56 -11.10 -6.31
C LYS A 96 -16.23 -10.38 -6.57
N TYR A 97 -16.15 -9.07 -6.33
CA TYR A 97 -15.01 -8.24 -6.75
C TYR A 97 -13.67 -8.81 -6.29
N LYS A 98 -13.61 -9.26 -5.03
CA LYS A 98 -12.39 -9.87 -4.48
C LYS A 98 -11.98 -11.13 -5.25
N GLU A 99 -12.91 -12.03 -5.56
CA GLU A 99 -12.64 -13.22 -6.37
C GLU A 99 -12.18 -12.84 -7.78
N ILE A 100 -12.86 -11.88 -8.43
CA ILE A 100 -12.51 -11.39 -9.77
C ILE A 100 -11.06 -10.90 -9.78
N SER A 101 -10.68 -10.11 -8.77
CA SER A 101 -9.33 -9.56 -8.62
C SER A 101 -8.23 -10.60 -8.40
N PHE A 102 -8.55 -11.88 -8.18
CA PHE A 102 -7.58 -12.97 -8.06
C PHE A 102 -7.80 -14.08 -9.11
N THR A 103 -8.67 -13.86 -10.09
CA THR A 103 -9.08 -14.91 -11.04
C THR A 103 -8.59 -14.68 -12.47
N ALA A 104 -8.79 -13.49 -13.03
CA ALA A 104 -8.71 -13.27 -14.48
C ALA A 104 -7.46 -12.51 -14.89
N ASP A 105 -6.69 -12.98 -15.87
CA ASP A 105 -5.43 -12.38 -16.33
C ASP A 105 -5.61 -11.29 -17.41
N GLY A 106 -6.74 -10.58 -17.40
CA GLY A 106 -7.08 -9.52 -18.36
C GLY A 106 -7.36 -10.02 -19.79
N LYS A 107 -7.01 -11.26 -20.11
CA LYS A 107 -7.29 -11.97 -21.36
C LYS A 107 -8.60 -12.73 -21.21
N THR A 108 -9.72 -12.03 -21.35
CA THR A 108 -11.03 -12.69 -21.39
C THR A 108 -11.05 -13.67 -22.56
N GLN A 109 -10.99 -14.97 -22.27
CA GLN A 109 -11.19 -16.03 -23.26
C GLN A 109 -12.67 -16.41 -23.31
N ALA A 110 -13.10 -17.04 -24.40
CA ALA A 110 -14.44 -17.63 -24.46
C ALA A 110 -14.61 -18.61 -23.29
N GLY A 111 -15.58 -18.36 -22.41
CA GLY A 111 -15.83 -19.15 -21.20
C GLY A 111 -15.28 -18.56 -19.89
N ASP A 112 -14.69 -17.35 -19.89
CA ASP A 112 -14.35 -16.64 -18.65
C ASP A 112 -15.62 -16.31 -17.85
N PRO A 113 -15.77 -16.81 -16.61
CA PRO A 113 -16.98 -16.62 -15.81
C PRO A 113 -17.26 -15.16 -15.42
N PHE A 114 -16.28 -14.25 -15.58
CA PHE A 114 -16.39 -12.84 -15.17
C PHE A 114 -16.22 -11.86 -16.34
N ALA A 115 -16.36 -12.30 -17.59
CA ALA A 115 -16.10 -11.46 -18.77
C ALA A 115 -16.92 -10.15 -18.79
N GLU A 116 -18.19 -10.20 -18.38
CA GLU A 116 -19.06 -9.01 -18.35
C GLU A 116 -18.72 -8.10 -17.18
N GLU A 117 -18.46 -8.65 -15.99
CA GLU A 117 -17.97 -7.89 -14.85
C GLU A 117 -16.66 -7.17 -15.17
N ILE A 118 -15.72 -7.84 -15.84
CA ILE A 118 -14.43 -7.24 -16.24
C ILE A 118 -14.65 -6.04 -17.16
N LYS A 119 -15.57 -6.09 -18.14
CA LYS A 119 -15.88 -4.94 -18.99
C LYS A 119 -16.37 -3.74 -18.16
N ILE A 120 -17.26 -3.98 -17.20
CA ILE A 120 -17.77 -2.94 -16.29
C ILE A 120 -16.62 -2.36 -15.47
N LEU A 121 -15.74 -3.19 -14.92
CA LEU A 121 -14.60 -2.74 -14.11
C LEU A 121 -13.60 -1.89 -14.92
N LYS A 122 -13.32 -2.27 -16.18
CA LYS A 122 -12.49 -1.46 -17.10
C LYS A 122 -13.07 -0.06 -17.31
N ASP A 123 -14.39 0.04 -17.48
CA ASP A 123 -15.06 1.32 -17.64
C ASP A 123 -15.02 2.16 -16.36
N ILE A 124 -15.10 1.52 -15.18
CA ILE A 124 -14.94 2.20 -13.88
C ILE A 124 -13.51 2.71 -13.70
N ASP A 125 -12.48 1.92 -14.02
CA ASP A 125 -11.08 2.36 -13.98
C ASP A 125 -10.84 3.56 -14.90
N LYS A 126 -11.39 3.50 -16.12
CA LYS A 126 -11.34 4.61 -17.07
C LYS A 126 -12.04 5.85 -16.53
N ALA A 127 -13.19 5.69 -15.87
CA ALA A 127 -13.89 6.80 -15.23
C ALA A 127 -13.06 7.43 -14.10
N LEU A 128 -12.44 6.61 -13.25
CA LEU A 128 -11.56 7.05 -12.15
C LEU A 128 -10.30 7.76 -12.65
N SER A 129 -9.77 7.43 -13.84
CA SER A 129 -8.62 8.14 -14.41
C SER A 129 -8.91 9.63 -14.71
N LYS A 130 -10.19 10.01 -14.79
CA LYS A 130 -10.66 11.40 -14.96
C LYS A 130 -10.99 12.10 -13.64
N ALA A 131 -10.93 11.40 -12.51
CA ALA A 131 -11.27 11.97 -11.21
C ALA A 131 -10.30 13.10 -10.85
N ASN A 132 -10.85 14.19 -10.34
CA ASN A 132 -10.07 15.37 -9.97
C ASN A 132 -10.75 16.05 -8.78
N LEU A 133 -10.33 15.69 -7.57
CA LEU A 133 -10.85 16.27 -6.35
C LEU A 133 -10.14 17.60 -6.08
N SER A 134 -10.87 18.72 -6.13
CA SER A 134 -10.25 20.05 -5.95
C SER A 134 -10.05 20.50 -4.50
N ALA A 135 -10.66 19.82 -3.52
CA ALA A 135 -10.60 20.17 -2.11
C ALA A 135 -10.55 18.92 -1.23
N SER A 136 -9.68 18.95 -0.22
CA SER A 136 -9.51 17.86 0.73
C SER A 136 -10.73 17.74 1.64
N ILE A 137 -11.06 16.52 2.09
CA ILE A 137 -12.27 16.25 2.88
C ILE A 137 -12.07 15.06 3.83
N HIS A 138 -12.70 15.13 5.01
CA HIS A 138 -12.93 13.99 5.88
C HIS A 138 -14.22 13.26 5.48
N THR A 139 -14.09 11.96 5.23
CA THR A 139 -15.21 11.08 4.91
C THR A 139 -15.33 9.96 5.95
N TYR A 140 -16.47 9.28 5.96
CA TYR A 140 -16.85 8.35 7.01
C TYR A 140 -17.31 7.01 6.42
N LYS A 141 -16.90 5.90 7.03
CA LYS A 141 -17.44 4.58 6.73
C LYS A 141 -17.44 3.72 7.98
N ASN A 142 -18.59 3.14 8.30
CA ASN A 142 -18.68 2.12 9.34
C ASN A 142 -18.39 0.75 8.70
N VAL A 143 -17.56 -0.07 9.33
CA VAL A 143 -17.21 -1.42 8.85
C VAL A 143 -17.25 -2.43 9.98
N ALA A 144 -17.55 -3.67 9.65
CA ALA A 144 -17.35 -4.79 10.57
C ALA A 144 -15.85 -5.11 10.72
N PRO A 145 -15.41 -5.62 11.88
CA PRO A 145 -13.98 -5.87 12.10
C PRO A 145 -13.34 -6.84 11.10
N ALA A 146 -14.08 -7.88 10.70
CA ALA A 146 -13.60 -8.87 9.74
C ALA A 146 -13.39 -8.29 8.32
N GLU A 147 -14.09 -7.22 7.94
CA GLU A 147 -13.93 -6.58 6.61
C GLU A 147 -12.54 -5.98 6.43
N ILE A 148 -11.90 -5.56 7.53
CA ILE A 148 -10.53 -5.02 7.53
C ILE A 148 -9.52 -6.00 8.12
N GLY A 149 -9.87 -7.28 8.26
CA GLY A 149 -8.98 -8.34 8.73
C GLY A 149 -8.72 -8.37 10.24
N PHE A 150 -9.66 -7.87 11.04
CA PHE A 150 -9.66 -8.07 12.49
C PHE A 150 -10.65 -9.17 12.88
N HIS A 151 -10.12 -10.30 13.37
CA HIS A 151 -10.94 -11.49 13.65
C HIS A 151 -11.07 -11.83 15.13
N LYS A 152 -10.53 -11.00 16.02
CA LYS A 152 -10.73 -11.17 17.46
C LYS A 152 -12.07 -10.54 17.88
N LYS A 153 -12.60 -10.98 19.02
CA LYS A 153 -13.81 -10.40 19.60
C LYS A 153 -13.54 -8.91 19.90
N LEU A 154 -14.31 -8.01 19.30
CA LEU A 154 -14.16 -6.56 19.52
C LEU A 154 -15.17 -5.99 20.53
N THR A 155 -16.34 -6.60 20.66
CA THR A 155 -17.45 -6.05 21.45
C THR A 155 -18.06 -7.08 22.39
N ASN A 156 -18.61 -6.59 23.50
CA ASN A 156 -19.47 -7.33 24.40
C ASN A 156 -20.78 -6.54 24.55
N GLY A 157 -21.75 -6.84 23.68
CA GLY A 157 -22.96 -6.03 23.54
C GLY A 157 -22.65 -4.59 23.09
N ASN A 158 -23.04 -3.62 23.90
CA ASN A 158 -22.84 -2.19 23.61
C ASN A 158 -21.44 -1.68 23.98
N GLN A 159 -20.65 -2.45 24.72
CA GLN A 159 -19.30 -2.07 25.13
C GLN A 159 -18.24 -2.70 24.23
N LEU A 160 -17.05 -2.09 24.17
CA LEU A 160 -15.87 -2.70 23.58
C LEU A 160 -15.29 -3.73 24.55
N ASP A 161 -14.80 -4.83 23.99
CA ASP A 161 -13.98 -5.79 24.71
C ASP A 161 -12.58 -5.17 24.95
N PRO A 162 -12.11 -5.03 26.21
CA PRO A 162 -10.83 -4.37 26.49
C PRO A 162 -9.63 -5.01 25.80
N GLU A 163 -9.59 -6.35 25.75
CA GLU A 163 -8.50 -7.09 25.11
C GLU A 163 -8.62 -7.00 23.59
N GLY A 164 -9.84 -7.08 23.04
CA GLY A 164 -10.13 -6.82 21.64
C GLY A 164 -9.64 -5.45 21.19
N LYS A 165 -9.92 -4.40 21.97
CA LYS A 165 -9.44 -3.04 21.70
C LYS A 165 -7.91 -2.95 21.70
N LYS A 166 -7.25 -3.55 22.70
CA LYS A 166 -5.78 -3.57 22.78
C LYS A 166 -5.17 -4.22 21.53
N LYS A 167 -5.65 -5.41 21.16
CA LYS A 167 -5.20 -6.13 19.96
C LYS A 167 -5.47 -5.35 18.68
N PHE A 168 -6.59 -4.63 18.61
CA PHE A 168 -6.90 -3.77 17.47
C PHE A 168 -5.88 -2.65 17.30
N ILE A 169 -5.52 -1.98 18.39
CA ILE A 169 -4.50 -0.92 18.39
C ILE A 169 -3.14 -1.49 17.97
N GLU A 170 -2.71 -2.62 18.56
CA GLU A 170 -1.44 -3.29 18.21
C GLU A 170 -1.38 -3.70 16.73
N GLN A 171 -2.52 -4.13 16.17
CA GLN A 171 -2.58 -4.56 14.79
C GLN A 171 -2.56 -3.38 13.80
N PHE A 172 -3.22 -2.25 14.08
CA PHE A 172 -3.46 -1.21 13.07
C PHE A 172 -2.87 0.17 13.35
N GLN A 173 -2.58 0.56 14.59
CA GLN A 173 -2.10 1.92 14.90
C GLN A 173 -0.78 2.20 14.18
N GLY A 174 -0.73 3.30 13.41
CA GLY A 174 0.44 3.69 12.63
C GLY A 174 0.73 2.79 11.42
N LYS A 175 -0.14 1.83 11.08
CA LYS A 175 0.03 0.94 9.92
C LYS A 175 -0.87 1.34 8.76
N GLU A 176 -0.63 0.73 7.61
CA GLU A 176 -1.38 0.98 6.38
C GLU A 176 -2.40 -0.13 6.13
N LEU A 177 -3.67 0.24 5.96
CA LEU A 177 -4.78 -0.67 5.72
C LEU A 177 -5.07 -0.74 4.24
N LYS A 178 -4.84 -1.92 3.64
CA LYS A 178 -5.23 -2.23 2.26
C LYS A 178 -6.65 -2.77 2.19
N PHE A 179 -7.46 -2.16 1.33
CA PHE A 179 -8.81 -2.63 1.00
C PHE A 179 -8.80 -3.56 -0.22
N ASP A 180 -9.76 -4.47 -0.26
CA ASP A 180 -9.86 -5.46 -1.34
C ASP A 180 -10.31 -4.84 -2.66
N GLY A 181 -11.18 -3.83 -2.63
CA GLY A 181 -11.64 -3.08 -3.80
C GLY A 181 -11.79 -1.58 -3.53
N TYR A 182 -12.47 -0.88 -4.43
CA TYR A 182 -12.72 0.56 -4.34
C TYR A 182 -13.28 0.93 -2.96
N LEU A 183 -12.74 2.00 -2.37
CA LEU A 183 -13.23 2.49 -1.08
C LEU A 183 -14.34 3.51 -1.33
N THR A 184 -15.56 3.15 -0.93
CA THR A 184 -16.70 4.06 -0.91
C THR A 184 -16.94 4.57 0.50
N THR A 185 -17.05 5.89 0.67
CA THR A 185 -17.27 6.55 1.96
C THR A 185 -18.34 7.64 1.86
N HIS A 186 -18.90 8.02 3.00
CA HIS A 186 -19.93 9.04 3.14
C HIS A 186 -19.32 10.39 3.51
N LEU A 187 -19.97 11.48 3.13
CA LEU A 187 -19.53 12.84 3.48
C LEU A 187 -19.86 13.22 4.92
N THR A 188 -20.70 12.44 5.60
CA THR A 188 -21.12 12.63 6.99
C THR A 188 -21.06 11.32 7.76
N ALA A 189 -20.95 11.41 9.09
CA ALA A 189 -20.94 10.27 9.97
C ALA A 189 -22.23 9.45 9.81
N GLN A 190 -22.07 8.12 9.86
CA GLN A 190 -23.16 7.17 9.66
C GLN A 190 -23.59 6.55 10.98
N ASP A 191 -24.84 6.11 11.05
CA ASP A 191 -25.35 5.41 12.22
C ASP A 191 -24.68 4.05 12.40
N VAL A 192 -24.31 3.74 13.64
CA VAL A 192 -23.62 2.49 13.99
C VAL A 192 -24.60 1.33 14.18
N THR A 193 -24.33 0.23 13.47
CA THR A 193 -25.07 -1.02 13.61
C THR A 193 -24.46 -1.89 14.72
N ALA A 194 -25.02 -3.08 14.99
CA ALA A 194 -24.42 -4.01 15.94
C ALA A 194 -23.11 -4.63 15.39
N ALA A 195 -23.04 -4.82 14.07
CA ALA A 195 -21.92 -5.46 13.38
C ALA A 195 -20.81 -4.46 13.02
N GLU A 196 -21.17 -3.26 12.56
CA GLU A 196 -20.21 -2.26 12.06
C GLU A 196 -19.80 -1.31 13.19
N ARG A 197 -18.79 -1.72 13.96
CA ARG A 197 -18.34 -1.04 15.19
C ARG A 197 -16.99 -0.36 15.05
N ILE A 198 -16.48 -0.30 13.83
CA ILE A 198 -15.28 0.44 13.45
C ILE A 198 -15.70 1.56 12.52
N ILE A 199 -15.39 2.79 12.91
CA ILE A 199 -15.68 4.00 12.16
C ILE A 199 -14.37 4.46 11.54
N LEU A 200 -14.28 4.34 10.22
CA LEU A 200 -13.17 4.90 9.45
C LEU A 200 -13.48 6.37 9.18
N LYS A 201 -12.73 7.27 9.82
CA LYS A 201 -12.70 8.69 9.50
C LYS A 201 -11.50 8.95 8.59
N VAL A 202 -11.76 9.02 7.29
CA VAL A 202 -10.73 9.03 6.24
C VAL A 202 -10.50 10.45 5.74
N THR A 203 -9.27 10.94 5.86
CA THR A 203 -8.81 12.16 5.19
C THR A 203 -8.48 11.83 3.73
N VAL A 204 -9.28 12.37 2.81
CA VAL A 204 -9.07 12.28 1.36
C VAL A 204 -8.41 13.58 0.91
N PRO A 205 -7.08 13.59 0.65
CA PRO A 205 -6.41 14.80 0.16
C PRO A 205 -6.88 15.10 -1.26
N SER A 206 -6.99 16.38 -1.64
CA SER A 206 -7.28 16.78 -3.02
C SER A 206 -6.18 16.37 -4.00
N GLY A 207 -4.93 16.41 -3.54
CA GLY A 207 -3.75 16.29 -4.38
C GLY A 207 -3.45 17.58 -5.16
N LYS A 208 -4.11 18.70 -4.81
CA LYS A 208 -3.83 20.02 -5.39
C LYS A 208 -2.36 20.39 -5.16
N GLY A 209 -1.64 20.72 -6.24
CA GLY A 209 -0.20 20.99 -6.20
C GLY A 209 0.68 19.73 -6.33
N SER A 210 0.08 18.55 -6.48
CA SER A 210 0.77 17.27 -6.70
C SER A 210 0.02 16.41 -7.74
N THR A 211 0.27 15.09 -7.77
CA THR A 211 -0.59 14.16 -8.53
C THR A 211 -2.02 14.19 -7.96
N PRO A 212 -3.06 14.48 -8.76
CA PRO A 212 -4.44 14.50 -8.28
C PRO A 212 -4.84 13.18 -7.63
N THR A 213 -5.61 13.27 -6.55
CA THR A 213 -6.17 12.07 -5.93
C THR A 213 -7.25 11.50 -6.85
N LYS A 214 -7.14 10.21 -7.20
CA LYS A 214 -8.16 9.50 -7.98
C LYS A 214 -9.36 9.14 -7.11
N ALA A 215 -10.08 10.16 -6.69
CA ALA A 215 -11.31 10.06 -5.93
C ALA A 215 -12.32 11.08 -6.44
N GLY A 216 -13.60 10.71 -6.46
CA GLY A 216 -14.66 11.58 -6.96
C GLY A 216 -16.00 11.33 -6.29
N LEU A 217 -16.90 12.31 -6.40
CA LEU A 217 -18.25 12.20 -5.84
C LEU A 217 -19.23 11.65 -6.86
N ILE A 218 -20.04 10.71 -6.40
CA ILE A 218 -21.15 10.15 -7.17
C ILE A 218 -22.44 10.18 -6.37
N LEU A 219 -23.54 10.53 -7.04
CA LEU A 219 -24.89 10.42 -6.47
C LEU A 219 -25.38 8.97 -6.57
N ASN A 220 -25.55 8.33 -5.41
CA ASN A 220 -26.08 6.97 -5.27
C ASN A 220 -27.21 6.97 -4.23
N LYS A 221 -28.38 6.39 -4.55
CA LYS A 221 -29.54 6.29 -3.63
C LYS A 221 -29.87 7.61 -2.92
N ASN A 222 -29.85 8.72 -3.66
CA ASN A 222 -30.11 10.10 -3.17
C ASN A 222 -29.06 10.67 -2.21
N GLU A 223 -27.88 10.06 -2.11
CA GLU A 223 -26.76 10.54 -1.31
C GLU A 223 -25.51 10.72 -2.19
N TYR A 224 -24.76 11.80 -1.98
CA TYR A 224 -23.43 11.95 -2.57
C TYR A 224 -22.42 11.18 -1.74
N GLN A 225 -21.72 10.25 -2.39
CA GLN A 225 -20.72 9.40 -1.79
C GLN A 225 -19.36 9.63 -2.45
N MET A 226 -18.30 9.52 -1.68
CA MET A 226 -16.93 9.57 -2.16
C MET A 226 -16.50 8.17 -2.62
N PHE A 227 -16.08 8.05 -3.87
CA PHE A 227 -15.60 6.82 -4.50
C PHE A 227 -14.11 6.94 -4.80
N ILE A 228 -13.29 6.08 -4.20
CA ILE A 228 -11.83 6.16 -4.18
C ILE A 228 -11.24 4.95 -4.92
N ASP A 229 -10.25 5.22 -5.78
CA ASP A 229 -9.52 4.23 -6.56
C ASP A 229 -8.78 3.17 -5.71
N ASN A 230 -8.49 2.02 -6.32
CA ASN A 230 -7.75 0.91 -5.70
C ASN A 230 -6.29 1.25 -5.35
N GLY A 231 -5.71 2.26 -6.01
CA GLY A 231 -4.33 2.70 -5.84
C GLY A 231 -4.06 3.47 -4.55
N TYR A 232 -4.83 3.23 -3.49
CA TYR A 232 -4.70 3.88 -2.19
C TYR A 232 -4.79 2.88 -1.04
N VAL A 233 -4.15 3.25 0.06
CA VAL A 233 -4.26 2.62 1.39
C VAL A 233 -4.64 3.67 2.41
N LEU A 234 -5.21 3.25 3.54
CA LEU A 234 -5.48 4.13 4.67
C LEU A 234 -4.36 3.99 5.71
N HIS A 235 -3.56 5.04 5.91
CA HIS A 235 -2.64 5.07 7.04
C HIS A 235 -3.42 5.43 8.31
N ALA A 236 -3.43 4.54 9.30
CA ALA A 236 -4.15 4.75 10.56
C ALA A 236 -3.36 5.66 11.51
N ASP A 237 -3.57 6.96 11.36
CA ASP A 237 -2.91 8.01 12.14
C ASP A 237 -3.23 7.89 13.63
N LYS A 238 -4.50 7.63 13.97
CA LYS A 238 -4.97 7.60 15.35
C LYS A 238 -6.18 6.69 15.54
N ILE A 239 -6.10 5.84 16.55
CA ILE A 239 -7.19 4.95 16.95
C ILE A 239 -7.73 5.37 18.32
N THR A 240 -9.02 5.64 18.40
CA THR A 240 -9.69 6.06 19.64
C THR A 240 -10.97 5.27 19.90
N GLN A 241 -11.43 5.31 21.14
CA GLN A 241 -12.77 4.84 21.51
C GLN A 241 -13.72 6.04 21.55
N ILE A 242 -14.88 5.90 20.93
CA ILE A 242 -15.97 6.87 21.00
C ILE A 242 -17.28 6.18 21.37
N THR A 243 -18.31 6.94 21.73
CA THR A 243 -19.67 6.41 21.96
C THR A 243 -20.66 7.09 21.03
N GLN A 244 -21.41 6.31 20.25
CA GLN A 244 -22.48 6.81 19.38
C GLN A 244 -23.78 6.10 19.73
N LYS A 245 -24.80 6.88 20.13
CA LYS A 245 -26.13 6.37 20.51
C LYS A 245 -26.07 5.20 21.51
N GLY A 246 -25.20 5.32 22.53
CA GLY A 246 -25.03 4.32 23.59
C GLY A 246 -24.20 3.09 23.21
N LYS A 247 -23.56 3.06 22.03
CA LYS A 247 -22.66 1.99 21.59
C LYS A 247 -21.21 2.48 21.51
N GLU A 248 -20.30 1.80 22.16
CA GLU A 248 -18.87 2.10 22.11
C GLU A 248 -18.25 1.63 20.79
N CYS A 249 -17.57 2.50 20.05
CA CYS A 249 -17.00 2.16 18.76
C CYS A 249 -15.51 2.48 18.74
N ILE A 250 -14.76 1.80 17.88
CA ILE A 250 -13.41 2.22 17.53
C ILE A 250 -13.51 3.24 16.40
N GLN A 251 -12.93 4.42 16.58
CA GLN A 251 -12.72 5.37 15.48
C GLN A 251 -11.27 5.28 15.02
N VAL A 252 -11.07 4.98 13.74
CA VAL A 252 -9.78 5.04 13.05
C VAL A 252 -9.75 6.35 12.26
N GLU A 253 -9.03 7.34 12.77
CA GLU A 253 -8.66 8.53 12.01
C GLU A 253 -7.45 8.16 11.16
N GLY A 254 -7.56 8.33 9.85
CA GLY A 254 -6.49 7.97 8.94
C GLY A 254 -6.46 8.79 7.67
N THR A 255 -5.32 8.79 7.02
CA THR A 255 -5.07 9.57 5.80
C THR A 255 -4.81 8.64 4.62
N LEU A 256 -5.42 8.94 3.47
CA LEU A 256 -5.15 8.18 2.25
C LEU A 256 -3.71 8.41 1.79
N LYS A 257 -3.02 7.32 1.48
CA LYS A 257 -1.72 7.33 0.82
C LYS A 257 -1.78 6.59 -0.49
N LYS A 258 -1.13 7.13 -1.52
CA LYS A 258 -1.00 6.47 -2.81
C LYS A 258 -0.16 5.20 -2.64
N ASN A 259 -0.68 4.10 -3.18
CA ASN A 259 -0.03 2.80 -3.23
C ASN A 259 -0.53 2.07 -4.48
N LEU A 260 0.26 2.13 -5.56
CA LEU A 260 -0.10 1.61 -6.88
C LEU A 260 -0.47 0.13 -6.79
N ASP A 261 -1.61 -0.24 -7.35
CA ASP A 261 -2.11 -1.62 -7.32
C ASP A 261 -2.84 -1.92 -8.63
N PHE A 262 -2.20 -2.70 -9.50
CA PHE A 262 -2.78 -3.11 -10.77
C PHE A 262 -3.87 -4.17 -10.64
N LYS A 263 -4.09 -4.71 -9.42
CA LYS A 263 -4.95 -5.88 -9.20
C LYS A 263 -4.56 -6.99 -10.18
N ASN A 264 -5.53 -7.55 -10.88
CA ASN A 264 -5.34 -8.57 -11.90
C ASN A 264 -5.01 -8.00 -13.29
N ASP A 265 -4.68 -6.71 -13.36
CA ASP A 265 -4.26 -5.97 -14.55
C ASP A 265 -5.22 -6.09 -15.74
N ILE A 266 -6.50 -5.89 -15.48
CA ILE A 266 -7.54 -6.00 -16.52
C ILE A 266 -7.29 -5.04 -17.70
N ASN A 267 -6.64 -3.90 -17.45
CA ASN A 267 -6.34 -2.88 -18.47
C ASN A 267 -5.00 -3.10 -19.19
N ASN A 268 -4.19 -4.09 -18.80
CA ASN A 268 -2.85 -4.35 -19.36
C ASN A 268 -1.88 -3.17 -19.23
N GLU A 269 -1.93 -2.45 -18.11
CA GLU A 269 -1.09 -1.27 -17.85
C GLU A 269 0.18 -1.63 -17.08
N ALA A 270 0.21 -2.78 -16.42
CA ALA A 270 1.29 -3.11 -15.49
C ALA A 270 2.63 -3.36 -16.21
N ASP A 271 2.63 -4.08 -17.33
CA ASP A 271 3.86 -4.31 -18.10
C ASP A 271 4.41 -3.03 -18.72
N LYS A 272 3.51 -2.13 -19.15
CA LYS A 272 3.88 -0.80 -19.62
C LYS A 272 4.59 -0.01 -18.52
N TRP A 273 4.00 0.03 -17.32
CA TRP A 273 4.62 0.69 -16.17
C TRP A 273 6.01 0.10 -15.86
N GLY A 274 6.13 -1.23 -15.80
CA GLY A 274 7.39 -1.88 -15.51
C GLY A 274 8.46 -1.58 -16.57
N LYS A 275 8.12 -1.63 -17.85
CA LYS A 275 9.06 -1.28 -18.93
C LYS A 275 9.45 0.18 -18.88
N ASP A 276 8.51 1.10 -18.68
CA ASP A 276 8.81 2.54 -18.64
C ASP A 276 9.78 2.88 -17.50
N HIS A 277 9.58 2.31 -16.31
CA HIS A 277 10.40 2.60 -15.14
C HIS A 277 11.75 1.88 -15.11
N TYR A 278 11.88 0.72 -15.76
CA TYR A 278 13.10 -0.10 -15.72
C TYR A 278 13.86 -0.17 -17.05
N LYS A 279 13.43 0.60 -18.07
CA LYS A 279 14.09 0.67 -19.38
C LYS A 279 15.58 1.01 -19.28
N THR A 280 15.95 2.02 -18.49
CA THR A 280 17.35 2.44 -18.36
C THR A 280 18.19 1.38 -17.66
N TRP A 281 17.66 0.77 -16.60
CA TRP A 281 18.30 -0.34 -15.89
C TRP A 281 18.52 -1.56 -16.81
N ALA A 282 17.53 -1.89 -17.62
CA ALA A 282 17.56 -3.02 -18.57
C ALA A 282 18.46 -2.80 -19.79
N ASN A 283 18.65 -1.55 -20.24
CA ASN A 283 19.36 -1.24 -21.48
C ASN A 283 20.89 -1.19 -21.31
N ALA A 284 21.56 -2.34 -21.50
CA ALA A 284 23.01 -2.43 -21.49
C ALA A 284 23.71 -1.67 -22.66
N THR A 285 23.00 -1.32 -23.75
CA THR A 285 23.61 -0.90 -25.03
C THR A 285 23.26 0.52 -25.53
N ALA A 286 22.49 1.32 -24.78
CA ALA A 286 22.09 2.66 -25.22
C ALA A 286 23.26 3.66 -25.16
N LYS A 287 23.93 3.89 -26.29
CA LYS A 287 24.93 4.97 -26.44
C LYS A 287 24.21 6.32 -26.27
N GLY A 288 24.70 7.17 -25.37
CA GLY A 288 24.28 8.58 -25.27
C GLY A 288 23.42 8.98 -24.06
N GLU A 289 23.04 8.07 -23.16
CA GLU A 289 22.38 8.47 -21.90
C GLU A 289 23.38 8.67 -20.75
N PRO A 290 23.21 9.72 -19.93
CA PRO A 290 24.27 10.30 -19.08
C PRO A 290 24.65 9.48 -17.84
N ASP A 291 23.92 8.42 -17.49
CA ASP A 291 24.23 7.63 -16.28
C ASP A 291 24.39 6.14 -16.60
N ALA A 292 25.64 5.72 -16.80
CA ALA A 292 26.02 4.33 -17.00
C ALA A 292 26.05 3.52 -15.68
N SER A 293 26.00 4.17 -14.52
CA SER A 293 26.16 3.50 -13.23
C SER A 293 24.94 2.65 -12.84
N ASN A 294 23.73 3.06 -13.27
CA ASN A 294 22.48 2.36 -12.99
C ASN A 294 22.13 1.24 -13.97
N ARG A 295 23.03 0.92 -14.91
CA ARG A 295 22.81 -0.12 -15.94
C ARG A 295 23.44 -1.44 -15.56
N LEU A 296 22.81 -2.54 -15.94
CA LEU A 296 23.42 -3.87 -15.81
C LEU A 296 24.69 -3.97 -16.67
N ASN A 297 25.77 -4.50 -16.09
CA ASN A 297 26.94 -4.93 -16.87
C ASN A 297 26.68 -6.34 -17.47
N PRO A 298 27.55 -6.85 -18.37
CA PRO A 298 27.34 -8.15 -19.00
C PRO A 298 27.20 -9.33 -18.03
N ASP A 299 27.97 -9.36 -16.94
CA ASP A 299 27.91 -10.45 -15.95
C ASP A 299 26.61 -10.39 -15.13
N GLN A 300 26.22 -9.19 -14.69
CA GLN A 300 24.96 -8.96 -13.98
C GLN A 300 23.76 -9.32 -14.86
N LEU A 301 23.76 -8.90 -16.12
CA LEU A 301 22.71 -9.25 -17.08
C LEU A 301 22.65 -10.77 -17.29
N ARG A 302 23.79 -11.40 -17.55
CA ARG A 302 23.88 -12.86 -17.74
C ARG A 302 23.34 -13.61 -16.52
N ASP A 303 23.74 -13.23 -15.32
CA ASP A 303 23.41 -13.99 -14.11
C ASP A 303 21.95 -13.74 -13.66
N ILE A 304 21.39 -12.55 -13.91
CA ILE A 304 19.95 -12.31 -13.71
C ILE A 304 19.12 -13.11 -14.72
N LEU A 305 19.50 -13.11 -16.00
CA LEU A 305 18.82 -13.93 -17.01
C LEU A 305 18.93 -15.42 -16.70
N GLY A 306 20.11 -15.90 -16.29
CA GLY A 306 20.34 -17.28 -15.86
C GLY A 306 19.47 -17.67 -14.67
N TYR A 307 19.34 -16.77 -13.68
CA TYR A 307 18.43 -16.93 -12.55
C TYR A 307 16.97 -17.07 -13.02
N MET A 308 16.49 -16.18 -13.88
CA MET A 308 15.12 -16.21 -14.40
C MET A 308 14.80 -17.49 -15.21
N GLU A 309 15.79 -18.08 -15.87
CA GLU A 309 15.59 -19.28 -16.68
C GLU A 309 15.58 -20.57 -15.86
N ARG A 310 16.64 -20.80 -15.05
CA ARG A 310 16.84 -22.09 -14.38
C ARG A 310 17.67 -22.05 -13.10
N ASP A 311 18.59 -21.08 -12.97
CA ASP A 311 19.55 -21.08 -11.87
C ASP A 311 18.90 -20.76 -10.52
N TYR A 312 17.67 -20.21 -10.52
CA TYR A 312 16.92 -19.92 -9.28
C TYR A 312 16.79 -21.12 -8.34
N GLN A 313 16.70 -22.35 -8.87
CA GLN A 313 16.54 -23.54 -8.03
C GLN A 313 17.79 -23.78 -7.17
N ALA A 314 18.96 -23.82 -7.81
CA ALA A 314 20.24 -24.02 -7.13
C ALA A 314 20.57 -22.84 -6.22
N ILE A 315 20.43 -21.60 -6.72
CA ILE A 315 20.73 -20.37 -5.98
C ILE A 315 19.84 -20.24 -4.74
N ASN A 316 18.52 -20.42 -4.88
CA ASN A 316 17.61 -20.23 -3.75
C ASN A 316 17.75 -21.35 -2.71
N THR A 317 18.02 -22.59 -3.13
CA THR A 317 18.30 -23.69 -2.21
C THR A 317 19.57 -23.40 -1.41
N TYR A 318 20.65 -23.03 -2.10
CA TYR A 318 21.90 -22.64 -1.47
C TYR A 318 21.72 -21.52 -0.43
N LEU A 319 20.98 -20.45 -0.77
CA LEU A 319 20.72 -19.35 0.15
C LEU A 319 19.85 -19.75 1.35
N ARG A 320 18.83 -20.60 1.16
CA ARG A 320 17.94 -21.06 2.23
C ARG A 320 18.64 -22.00 3.23
N ASP A 321 19.61 -22.77 2.73
CA ASP A 321 20.42 -23.72 3.51
C ASP A 321 21.67 -23.07 4.16
N ASN A 322 21.72 -21.73 4.21
CA ASN A 322 22.80 -20.92 4.78
C ASN A 322 24.14 -20.97 4.04
N GLY A 323 24.09 -21.27 2.73
CA GLY A 323 25.13 -21.12 1.71
C GLY A 323 26.59 -21.05 2.17
N LYS A 324 27.34 -22.15 2.00
CA LYS A 324 28.80 -22.16 2.21
C LYS A 324 29.51 -23.02 1.17
N GLY A 325 30.61 -22.49 0.62
CA GLY A 325 31.63 -23.27 -0.08
C GLY A 325 31.44 -23.45 -1.58
N ASP A 326 30.52 -22.72 -2.22
CA ASP A 326 30.35 -22.74 -3.69
C ASP A 326 30.67 -21.35 -4.27
N ALA A 327 31.93 -21.17 -4.68
CA ALA A 327 32.41 -19.90 -5.23
C ALA A 327 31.67 -19.46 -6.51
N ALA A 328 31.19 -20.42 -7.31
CA ALA A 328 30.47 -20.11 -8.54
C ALA A 328 29.05 -19.60 -8.25
N LEU A 329 28.36 -20.21 -7.28
CA LEU A 329 27.08 -19.67 -6.80
C LEU A 329 27.26 -18.33 -6.08
N ASP A 330 28.29 -18.18 -5.25
CA ASP A 330 28.58 -16.93 -4.56
C ASP A 330 28.81 -15.77 -5.54
N GLU A 331 29.55 -16.00 -6.63
CA GLU A 331 29.78 -15.00 -7.68
C GLU A 331 28.48 -14.62 -8.40
N LYS A 332 27.65 -15.60 -8.80
CA LYS A 332 26.34 -15.33 -9.41
C LYS A 332 25.43 -14.54 -8.48
N ILE A 333 25.37 -14.93 -7.20
CA ILE A 333 24.57 -14.25 -6.17
C ILE A 333 25.02 -12.80 -6.01
N LYS A 334 26.33 -12.56 -5.99
CA LYS A 334 26.90 -11.21 -5.94
C LYS A 334 26.46 -10.39 -7.15
N ASN A 335 26.62 -10.92 -8.36
CA ASN A 335 26.26 -10.22 -9.59
C ASN A 335 24.76 -9.89 -9.65
N ILE A 336 23.88 -10.82 -9.27
CA ILE A 336 22.43 -10.58 -9.18
C ILE A 336 22.14 -9.49 -8.16
N SER A 337 22.67 -9.60 -6.94
CA SER A 337 22.43 -8.63 -5.85
C SER A 337 22.90 -7.22 -6.23
N GLU A 338 24.10 -7.09 -6.80
CA GLU A 338 24.64 -5.80 -7.27
C GLU A 338 23.83 -5.24 -8.44
N GLY A 339 23.36 -6.09 -9.36
CA GLY A 339 22.49 -5.69 -10.47
C GLY A 339 21.14 -5.17 -10.00
N LEU A 340 20.52 -5.81 -9.00
CA LEU A 340 19.25 -5.35 -8.41
C LEU A 340 19.41 -4.03 -7.63
N ARG A 341 20.58 -3.77 -7.03
CA ARG A 341 20.88 -2.55 -6.26
C ARG A 341 21.13 -1.30 -7.10
N LYS A 342 21.25 -1.45 -8.43
CA LYS A 342 21.38 -0.33 -9.37
C LYS A 342 20.08 0.42 -9.63
N THR A 343 18.98 -0.08 -9.11
CA THR A 343 17.66 0.53 -9.22
C THR A 343 16.88 0.30 -7.92
N SER A 344 15.74 0.96 -7.82
CA SER A 344 14.82 0.77 -6.71
C SER A 344 13.39 0.96 -7.18
N ILE A 345 12.45 0.48 -6.38
CA ILE A 345 11.03 0.70 -6.60
C ILE A 345 10.73 2.21 -6.62
N PRO A 346 10.21 2.76 -7.73
CA PRO A 346 10.14 4.22 -7.93
C PRO A 346 9.00 4.90 -7.16
N GLU A 347 7.97 4.15 -6.79
CA GLU A 347 6.82 4.60 -6.02
C GLU A 347 6.24 3.47 -5.17
N ASN A 348 5.52 3.81 -4.11
CA ASN A 348 4.79 2.84 -3.28
C ASN A 348 3.87 1.99 -4.15
N MET A 349 3.98 0.66 -4.04
CA MET A 349 3.18 -0.25 -4.84
C MET A 349 2.81 -1.54 -4.11
N THR A 350 1.88 -2.28 -4.70
CA THR A 350 1.47 -3.62 -4.28
C THR A 350 1.99 -4.64 -5.28
N VAL A 351 2.61 -5.71 -4.77
CA VAL A 351 2.98 -6.89 -5.54
C VAL A 351 2.34 -8.14 -4.95
N TYR A 352 2.31 -9.21 -5.72
CA TYR A 352 1.57 -10.42 -5.44
C TYR A 352 2.44 -11.65 -5.57
N ARG A 353 2.16 -12.65 -4.75
CA ARG A 353 2.75 -13.99 -4.88
C ARG A 353 1.76 -15.06 -4.47
N LEU A 354 1.63 -16.11 -5.27
CA LEU A 354 0.97 -17.34 -4.83
C LEU A 354 1.96 -18.20 -4.06
N CYS A 355 1.77 -18.29 -2.75
CA CYS A 355 2.66 -19.00 -1.86
C CYS A 355 2.20 -20.46 -1.70
N SER A 356 3.17 -21.39 -1.71
CA SER A 356 2.88 -22.74 -1.25
C SER A 356 2.70 -22.72 0.26
N ASN A 357 2.07 -23.74 0.78
CA ASN A 357 1.97 -23.97 2.20
C ASN A 357 3.36 -24.23 2.85
N LEU A 358 4.28 -24.88 2.12
CA LEU A 358 5.67 -25.07 2.55
C LEU A 358 6.42 -23.75 2.81
N GLU A 359 6.13 -22.67 2.06
CA GLU A 359 6.76 -21.36 2.28
C GLU A 359 6.47 -20.81 3.70
N PHE A 360 5.41 -21.29 4.35
CA PHE A 360 5.05 -20.93 5.72
C PHE A 360 5.19 -22.12 6.70
N GLY A 361 6.01 -23.12 6.35
CA GLY A 361 6.30 -24.25 7.23
C GLY A 361 5.14 -25.23 7.44
N TYR A 362 4.12 -25.19 6.58
CA TYR A 362 3.03 -26.17 6.59
C TYR A 362 3.34 -27.35 5.67
N GLU A 363 2.78 -28.52 5.97
CA GLU A 363 2.98 -29.73 5.17
C GLU A 363 2.30 -29.65 3.80
N ILE A 364 2.80 -30.37 2.79
CA ILE A 364 2.19 -30.43 1.44
C ILE A 364 0.71 -30.83 1.53
N GLY A 365 -0.18 -30.08 0.87
CA GLY A 365 -1.62 -30.33 0.87
C GLY A 365 -2.37 -29.75 2.09
N GLN A 366 -1.68 -29.38 3.17
CA GLN A 366 -2.28 -28.69 4.29
C GLN A 366 -2.69 -27.26 3.89
N THR A 367 -3.98 -26.94 4.04
CA THR A 367 -4.49 -25.57 3.95
C THR A 367 -4.64 -25.03 5.36
N PRO A 368 -3.86 -24.01 5.77
CA PRO A 368 -3.96 -23.50 7.12
C PRO A 368 -5.31 -22.82 7.36
N THR A 369 -5.82 -22.93 8.58
CA THR A 369 -6.99 -22.15 8.98
C THR A 369 -6.56 -20.70 9.23
N LEU A 370 -7.50 -19.78 9.13
CA LEU A 370 -7.26 -18.36 9.42
C LEU A 370 -6.73 -18.16 10.85
N GLU A 371 -7.32 -18.85 11.83
CA GLU A 371 -6.95 -18.72 13.24
C GLU A 371 -5.54 -19.24 13.52
N ASP A 372 -5.19 -20.41 12.98
CA ASP A 372 -3.85 -20.99 13.12
C ASP A 372 -2.79 -20.11 12.44
N PHE A 373 -3.09 -19.61 11.23
CA PHE A 373 -2.17 -18.73 10.52
C PHE A 373 -1.95 -17.42 11.28
N GLU A 374 -3.01 -16.77 11.76
CA GLU A 374 -2.87 -15.56 12.57
C GLU A 374 -2.07 -15.81 13.85
N GLY A 375 -2.32 -16.93 14.54
CA GLY A 375 -1.63 -17.26 15.78
C GLY A 375 -0.11 -17.40 15.61
N LYS A 376 0.33 -17.87 14.44
CA LYS A 376 1.76 -18.07 14.13
C LYS A 376 2.42 -16.84 13.51
N PHE A 377 1.70 -16.09 12.70
CA PHE A 377 2.32 -15.16 11.76
C PHE A 377 1.85 -13.71 11.86
N LEU A 378 0.69 -13.43 12.44
CA LEU A 378 0.19 -12.05 12.52
C LEU A 378 1.14 -11.17 13.36
N ASN A 379 1.45 -9.98 12.84
CA ASN A 379 2.42 -9.03 13.39
C ASN A 379 3.87 -9.57 13.52
N GLN A 380 4.17 -10.73 12.94
CA GLN A 380 5.53 -11.27 12.90
C GLN A 380 6.29 -10.78 11.68
N ILE A 381 7.62 -10.78 11.79
CA ILE A 381 8.52 -10.57 10.66
C ILE A 381 8.78 -11.92 10.00
N HIS A 382 8.51 -12.00 8.70
CA HIS A 382 8.91 -13.11 7.86
C HIS A 382 10.17 -12.73 7.08
N GLU A 383 11.13 -13.65 6.98
CA GLU A 383 12.39 -13.47 6.24
C GLU A 383 12.47 -14.48 5.10
N GLU A 384 12.70 -13.99 3.88
CA GLU A 384 13.13 -14.81 2.76
C GLU A 384 14.64 -14.64 2.57
N LYS A 385 15.39 -15.70 2.88
CA LYS A 385 16.85 -15.73 2.76
C LYS A 385 17.31 -15.64 1.31
N ALA A 386 16.53 -16.21 0.39
CA ALA A 386 16.84 -16.21 -1.03
C ALA A 386 16.34 -14.94 -1.75
N PHE A 387 16.54 -14.85 -3.07
CA PHE A 387 15.86 -13.82 -3.86
C PHE A 387 14.35 -14.10 -3.88
N TYR A 388 13.53 -13.05 -3.81
CA TYR A 388 12.08 -13.22 -3.68
C TYR A 388 11.35 -12.75 -4.93
N SER A 389 10.74 -13.69 -5.64
CA SER A 389 10.01 -13.44 -6.88
C SER A 389 8.54 -13.11 -6.59
N THR A 390 8.04 -12.03 -7.18
CA THR A 390 6.65 -11.57 -7.07
C THR A 390 6.18 -11.04 -8.42
N SER A 391 4.90 -10.73 -8.57
CA SER A 391 4.35 -10.05 -9.74
C SER A 391 3.62 -8.77 -9.37
N ILE A 392 3.68 -7.77 -10.24
CA ILE A 392 2.88 -6.54 -10.09
C ILE A 392 1.38 -6.77 -10.33
N ALA A 393 1.01 -7.92 -10.89
CA ALA A 393 -0.37 -8.33 -11.08
C ALA A 393 -0.72 -9.56 -10.22
N SER A 394 -1.94 -9.60 -9.69
CA SER A 394 -2.45 -10.72 -8.90
C SER A 394 -2.91 -11.92 -9.75
N ALA A 395 -3.01 -11.75 -11.07
CA ALA A 395 -3.37 -12.78 -12.03
C ALA A 395 -2.22 -13.04 -13.02
N GLY A 396 -2.33 -14.14 -13.79
CA GLY A 396 -1.24 -14.65 -14.63
C GLY A 396 -0.22 -15.51 -13.86
N LEU A 397 -0.43 -15.66 -12.55
CA LEU A 397 0.33 -16.54 -11.67
C LEU A 397 -0.22 -17.97 -11.78
N ASP A 398 0.22 -18.74 -12.79
CA ASP A 398 -0.17 -20.15 -12.91
C ASP A 398 0.61 -21.01 -11.92
N PHE A 399 0.10 -21.09 -10.69
CA PHE A 399 0.67 -21.94 -9.65
C PHE A 399 -0.36 -22.91 -9.05
N GLY A 400 -1.44 -23.23 -9.78
CA GLY A 400 -2.39 -24.27 -9.40
C GLY A 400 -3.09 -24.06 -8.05
N ASN A 401 -3.06 -25.08 -7.19
CA ASN A 401 -3.85 -25.18 -5.95
C ASN A 401 -3.26 -24.45 -4.73
N ARG A 402 -2.35 -23.49 -4.92
CA ARG A 402 -1.70 -22.79 -3.79
C ARG A 402 -2.73 -22.10 -2.87
N PRO A 403 -2.75 -22.38 -1.56
CA PRO A 403 -3.79 -21.89 -0.65
C PRO A 403 -3.56 -20.46 -0.17
N LEU A 404 -2.38 -19.89 -0.41
CA LEU A 404 -1.95 -18.61 0.14
C LEU A 404 -1.67 -17.60 -0.98
N ILE A 405 -2.14 -16.37 -0.80
CA ILE A 405 -1.87 -15.23 -1.67
C ILE A 405 -1.19 -14.16 -0.81
N LEU A 406 0.09 -13.91 -1.01
CA LEU A 406 0.74 -12.74 -0.45
C LEU A 406 0.39 -11.52 -1.30
N ARG A 407 -0.13 -10.48 -0.65
CA ARG A 407 -0.32 -9.13 -1.18
C ARG A 407 0.59 -8.19 -0.40
N LEU A 408 1.75 -7.90 -0.98
CA LEU A 408 2.84 -7.21 -0.30
C LEU A 408 2.85 -5.73 -0.68
N HIS A 409 2.75 -4.85 0.32
CA HIS A 409 3.06 -3.44 0.16
C HIS A 409 4.58 -3.25 0.11
N VAL A 410 5.02 -2.52 -0.90
CA VAL A 410 6.42 -2.29 -1.22
C VAL A 410 6.66 -0.79 -1.22
N PRO A 411 7.34 -0.24 -0.20
CA PRO A 411 7.64 1.18 -0.14
C PRO A 411 8.56 1.63 -1.27
N LYS A 412 8.39 2.88 -1.72
CA LYS A 412 9.33 3.57 -2.61
C LYS A 412 10.76 3.45 -2.06
N GLY A 413 11.72 3.22 -2.95
CA GLY A 413 13.14 3.08 -2.60
C GLY A 413 13.55 1.65 -2.23
N SER A 414 12.61 0.70 -2.15
CA SER A 414 12.93 -0.71 -1.91
C SER A 414 13.84 -1.28 -3.01
N VAL A 415 14.81 -2.12 -2.62
CA VAL A 415 15.74 -2.79 -3.54
C VAL A 415 15.05 -3.96 -4.22
N ALA A 416 14.57 -3.72 -5.43
CA ALA A 416 13.99 -4.71 -6.33
C ALA A 416 13.98 -4.18 -7.75
N ALA A 417 13.82 -5.07 -8.73
CA ALA A 417 13.73 -4.69 -10.13
C ALA A 417 12.62 -5.42 -10.89
N TYR A 418 12.05 -4.74 -11.89
CA TYR A 418 11.12 -5.36 -12.84
C TYR A 418 11.91 -6.16 -13.89
N VAL A 419 12.21 -7.42 -13.56
CA VAL A 419 13.10 -8.27 -14.36
C VAL A 419 12.48 -8.69 -15.70
N THR A 420 11.15 -8.61 -15.83
CA THR A 420 10.47 -8.80 -17.13
C THR A 420 10.88 -7.77 -18.19
N ALA A 421 11.43 -6.60 -17.80
CA ALA A 421 12.00 -5.64 -18.75
C ALA A 421 13.20 -6.19 -19.55
N LEU A 422 13.86 -7.27 -19.09
CA LEU A 422 15.03 -7.87 -19.74
C LEU A 422 14.69 -8.78 -20.94
N GLY A 423 13.42 -8.92 -21.29
CA GLY A 423 12.99 -9.72 -22.46
C GLY A 423 12.70 -11.20 -22.15
N GLY A 424 12.54 -11.57 -20.88
CA GLY A 424 12.06 -12.89 -20.45
C GLY A 424 10.57 -13.13 -20.71
N LYS A 425 9.97 -14.10 -20.02
CA LYS A 425 8.53 -14.42 -20.12
C LYS A 425 7.66 -13.20 -19.77
N THR A 426 7.23 -12.47 -20.80
CA THR A 426 6.46 -11.22 -20.70
C THR A 426 5.13 -11.34 -19.95
N GLY A 427 4.63 -12.56 -19.74
CA GLY A 427 3.39 -12.81 -19.02
C GLY A 427 3.49 -12.70 -17.50
N GLU A 428 4.67 -12.86 -16.90
CA GLU A 428 4.83 -12.99 -15.44
C GLU A 428 4.87 -11.64 -14.71
N LYS A 429 5.21 -10.56 -15.43
CA LYS A 429 5.25 -9.18 -14.90
C LYS A 429 5.99 -9.10 -13.56
N GLU A 430 7.17 -9.70 -13.55
CA GLU A 430 7.89 -10.07 -12.34
C GLU A 430 8.67 -8.88 -11.74
N ILE A 431 8.52 -8.72 -10.42
CA ILE A 431 9.41 -7.93 -9.56
C ILE A 431 10.24 -8.89 -8.73
N LEU A 432 11.56 -8.82 -8.88
CA LEU A 432 12.52 -9.63 -8.13
C LEU A 432 13.16 -8.78 -7.02
N PHE A 433 12.98 -9.22 -5.79
CA PHE A 433 13.61 -8.61 -4.61
C PHE A 433 14.99 -9.22 -4.35
N ASP A 434 15.89 -8.38 -3.85
CA ASP A 434 17.19 -8.82 -3.37
C ASP A 434 17.05 -9.81 -2.20
N LYS A 435 18.08 -10.64 -1.99
CA LYS A 435 18.10 -11.68 -0.97
C LYS A 435 18.07 -11.12 0.46
N GLY A 436 17.55 -11.94 1.38
CA GLY A 436 17.37 -11.53 2.78
C GLY A 436 16.36 -10.41 2.92
N SER A 437 15.29 -10.46 2.12
CA SER A 437 14.16 -9.54 2.23
C SER A 437 13.31 -9.92 3.45
N LYS A 438 12.73 -8.90 4.10
CA LYS A 438 11.93 -9.08 5.31
C LYS A 438 10.64 -8.30 5.18
N TYR A 439 9.54 -8.85 5.67
CA TYR A 439 8.26 -8.15 5.70
C TYR A 439 7.47 -8.49 6.96
N THR A 440 6.64 -7.55 7.42
CA THR A 440 5.66 -7.82 8.48
C THR A 440 4.39 -8.37 7.87
N ILE A 441 3.68 -9.22 8.61
CA ILE A 441 2.33 -9.67 8.25
C ILE A 441 1.32 -8.82 9.03
N ASP A 442 0.57 -7.99 8.31
CA ASP A 442 -0.23 -6.92 8.89
C ASP A 442 -1.69 -7.36 9.14
N LYS A 443 -2.23 -8.16 8.21
CA LYS A 443 -3.54 -8.81 8.35
C LYS A 443 -3.67 -10.01 7.43
N VAL A 444 -4.66 -10.84 7.72
CA VAL A 444 -5.04 -11.98 6.89
C VAL A 444 -6.52 -11.86 6.59
N THR A 445 -6.97 -12.24 5.40
CA THR A 445 -8.40 -12.31 5.06
C THR A 445 -8.68 -13.53 4.20
N LYS A 446 -9.94 -13.93 4.06
CA LYS A 446 -10.35 -15.06 3.21
C LYS A 446 -10.81 -14.58 1.84
N VAL A 447 -10.63 -15.44 0.84
CA VAL A 447 -11.29 -15.35 -0.47
C VAL A 447 -11.55 -16.76 -1.00
N THR A 448 -12.64 -16.94 -1.73
CA THR A 448 -12.85 -18.16 -2.51
C THR A 448 -12.57 -17.83 -3.97
N VAL A 449 -11.66 -18.59 -4.60
CA VAL A 449 -11.29 -18.41 -6.01
C VAL A 449 -11.58 -19.70 -6.76
N LYS A 450 -12.51 -19.66 -7.71
CA LYS A 450 -12.96 -20.84 -8.47
C LYS A 450 -13.36 -22.00 -7.55
N GLY A 451 -14.12 -21.68 -6.51
CA GLY A 451 -14.59 -22.63 -5.49
C GLY A 451 -13.55 -23.09 -4.46
N LYS A 452 -12.30 -22.61 -4.52
CA LYS A 452 -11.24 -23.00 -3.57
C LYS A 452 -10.99 -21.89 -2.54
N PRO A 453 -11.07 -22.18 -1.24
CA PRO A 453 -10.75 -21.19 -0.21
C PRO A 453 -9.24 -20.89 -0.22
N LYS A 454 -8.91 -19.62 -0.07
CA LYS A 454 -7.54 -19.12 0.04
C LYS A 454 -7.46 -18.08 1.15
N LEU A 455 -6.26 -17.92 1.71
CA LEU A 455 -5.92 -16.80 2.59
C LEU A 455 -5.17 -15.73 1.77
N VAL A 456 -5.63 -14.49 1.87
CA VAL A 456 -4.91 -13.31 1.40
C VAL A 456 -4.15 -12.75 2.60
N ILE A 457 -2.83 -12.76 2.50
CA ILE A 457 -1.89 -12.31 3.51
C ILE A 457 -1.44 -10.91 3.07
N ASP A 458 -1.86 -9.89 3.80
CA ASP A 458 -1.35 -8.55 3.60
C ASP A 458 -0.09 -8.37 4.45
N GLY A 459 0.97 -7.88 3.84
CA GLY A 459 2.21 -7.56 4.53
C GLY A 459 2.88 -6.31 3.99
N THR A 460 3.84 -5.80 4.75
CA THR A 460 4.62 -4.61 4.39
C THR A 460 6.10 -4.96 4.39
N LEU A 461 6.76 -4.73 3.26
CA LEU A 461 8.20 -4.92 3.13
C LEU A 461 8.96 -3.95 4.06
N LEU A 462 9.91 -4.49 4.81
CA LEU A 462 10.82 -3.70 5.60
C LEU A 462 11.95 -3.19 4.70
N THR A 463 12.04 -1.87 4.56
CA THR A 463 13.16 -1.21 3.88
C THR A 463 14.41 -1.29 4.77
N LYS A 464 15.56 -1.60 4.15
CA LYS A 464 16.86 -1.67 4.83
C LYS A 464 17.43 -0.31 5.15
#